data_AF-A0A2E5N0R6-F1
#
_entry.id   AF-A0A2E5N0R6-F1
#
_cell.length_a   1.000
_cell.length_b   1.000
_cell.length_c   1.000
_cell.angle_alpha   90.00
_cell.angle_beta   90.00
_cell.angle_gamma   90.00
#
_symmetry.space_group_name_H-M   'P 1'
#
loop_
_entity.id
_entity.type
_entity.pdbx_description
1 polymer ?
#
loop_
_entity_poly.entity_id
_entity_poly.type
_entity_poly.pdbx_seq_one_letter_code
_entity_poly.pdbx_strand_id
1 'polypeptide(L)'
;MREDHYGNAMTEVALALAMAFFSIMVLAIVSMGAVHHKNQRTVSQELDKSILVKLSQNKTRKPASKNPPITDDTLVIYHEGIFYDNDLAPINPLSINSSGRIILAISPDTEMAETLSARMRFDSQNLVISMLNQEWLTALNRKNVKEK
;
A
#
# COMPACT_ATOMS: atom_id res chain seq x y z
N MET A 1 65.62 9.87 -10.43
CA MET A 1 64.71 9.31 -9.41
C MET A 1 63.35 9.94 -9.63
N ARG A 2 62.44 9.28 -10.38
CA ARG A 2 61.11 9.79 -10.78
C ARG A 2 60.08 8.64 -10.96
N GLU A 3 60.14 7.61 -10.13
CA GLU A 3 59.31 6.39 -10.28
C GLU A 3 58.05 6.37 -9.39
N ASP A 4 57.98 7.20 -8.34
CA ASP A 4 56.90 7.11 -7.32
C ASP A 4 55.57 7.77 -7.73
N HIS A 5 55.58 8.68 -8.72
CA HIS A 5 54.38 9.39 -9.15
C HIS A 5 53.49 8.58 -10.11
N TYR A 6 54.06 7.63 -10.85
CA TYR A 6 53.33 6.85 -11.86
C TYR A 6 52.41 5.80 -11.21
N GLY A 7 52.86 5.18 -10.12
CA GLY A 7 52.04 4.23 -9.36
C GLY A 7 50.83 4.90 -8.69
N ASN A 8 51.02 6.08 -8.10
CA ASN A 8 49.94 6.85 -7.48
C ASN A 8 48.91 7.33 -8.51
N ALA A 9 49.37 7.79 -9.67
CA ALA A 9 48.48 8.20 -10.77
C ALA A 9 47.63 7.04 -11.30
N MET A 10 48.22 5.84 -11.45
CA MET A 10 47.50 4.65 -11.88
C MET A 10 46.41 4.24 -10.86
N THR A 11 46.73 4.31 -9.56
CA THR A 11 45.74 4.02 -8.50
C THR A 11 44.65 5.07 -8.38
N GLU A 12 44.97 6.35 -8.60
CA GLU A 12 44.00 7.44 -8.57
C GLU A 12 43.02 7.35 -9.74
N VAL A 13 43.52 7.00 -10.93
CA VAL A 13 42.69 6.72 -12.12
C VAL A 13 41.78 5.50 -11.88
N ALA A 14 42.30 4.44 -11.28
CA ALA A 14 41.51 3.25 -10.95
C ALA A 14 40.39 3.59 -9.93
N LEU A 15 40.68 4.41 -8.93
CA LEU A 15 39.71 4.86 -7.94
C LEU A 15 38.62 5.75 -8.56
N ALA A 16 39.00 6.70 -9.43
CA ALA A 16 38.05 7.54 -10.16
C ALA A 16 37.14 6.71 -11.10
N LEU A 17 37.71 5.73 -11.81
CA LEU A 17 36.94 4.80 -12.65
C LEU A 17 35.99 3.94 -11.81
N ALA A 18 36.42 3.44 -10.65
CA ALA A 18 35.57 2.67 -9.76
C ALA A 18 34.38 3.49 -9.27
N MET A 19 34.57 4.77 -8.92
CA MET A 19 33.47 5.67 -8.56
C MET A 19 32.51 5.92 -9.72
N ALA A 20 33.03 6.08 -10.94
CA ALA A 20 32.21 6.28 -12.13
C ALA A 20 31.36 5.04 -12.45
N PHE A 21 31.97 3.86 -12.48
CA PHE A 21 31.25 2.61 -12.76
C PHE A 21 30.25 2.25 -11.65
N PHE A 22 30.62 2.47 -10.38
CA PHE A 22 29.70 2.28 -9.26
C PHE A 22 28.48 3.18 -9.38
N SER A 23 28.68 4.45 -9.75
CA SER A 23 27.58 5.40 -9.94
C SER A 23 26.67 5.04 -11.10
N ILE A 24 27.23 4.58 -12.23
CA ILE A 24 26.45 4.12 -13.38
C ILE A 24 25.65 2.85 -13.02
N MET A 25 26.24 1.92 -12.27
CA MET A 25 25.55 0.71 -11.79
C MET A 25 24.37 1.06 -10.87
N VAL A 26 24.58 1.92 -9.87
CA VAL A 26 23.51 2.39 -8.97
C VAL A 26 22.42 3.12 -9.76
N LEU A 27 22.80 3.99 -10.70
CA LEU A 27 21.85 4.69 -11.57
C LEU A 27 21.03 3.72 -12.42
N ALA A 28 21.62 2.65 -12.95
CA ALA A 28 20.90 1.64 -13.73
C ALA A 28 19.89 0.85 -12.89
N ILE A 29 20.28 0.46 -11.67
CA ILE A 29 19.38 -0.23 -10.72
C ILE A 29 18.20 0.69 -10.36
N VAL A 30 18.47 1.95 -10.06
CA VAL A 30 17.43 2.94 -9.75
C VAL A 30 16.57 3.27 -10.98
N SER A 31 17.16 3.34 -12.17
CA SER A 31 16.48 3.67 -13.41
C SER A 31 15.53 2.56 -13.87
N MET A 32 15.90 1.28 -13.69
CA MET A 32 15.04 0.14 -14.04
C MET A 32 14.04 -0.21 -12.93
N GLY A 33 14.38 0.05 -11.66
CA GLY A 33 13.49 -0.17 -10.52
C GLY A 33 12.20 0.68 -10.52
N ALA A 34 12.12 1.71 -11.37
CA ALA A 34 10.97 2.60 -11.48
C ALA A 34 9.96 2.23 -12.60
N VAL A 35 10.22 1.20 -13.42
CA VAL A 35 9.43 0.93 -14.64
C VAL A 35 8.20 0.02 -14.41
N HIS A 36 7.97 -0.51 -13.20
CA HIS A 36 6.85 -1.44 -12.95
C HIS A 36 5.56 -0.82 -12.38
N HIS A 37 5.31 0.47 -12.56
CA HIS A 37 3.99 1.07 -12.31
C HIS A 37 3.51 1.97 -13.45
N LYS A 38 3.15 1.36 -14.59
CA LYS A 38 2.20 2.01 -15.52
C LYS A 38 1.38 1.00 -16.31
N ASN A 39 0.39 0.39 -15.65
CA ASN A 39 -0.87 0.11 -16.35
C ASN A 39 -1.60 1.45 -16.46
N GLN A 40 -1.40 2.15 -17.57
CA GLN A 40 -2.25 3.29 -17.90
C GLN A 40 -2.52 3.28 -19.40
N ARG A 41 -3.72 2.76 -19.68
CA ARG A 41 -4.46 2.88 -20.92
C ARG A 41 -4.34 4.31 -21.45
N THR A 42 -3.88 4.42 -22.68
CA THR A 42 -4.12 5.53 -23.59
C THR A 42 -5.62 5.77 -23.73
N VAL A 43 -6.15 6.87 -23.19
CA VAL A 43 -7.05 7.83 -23.87
C VAL A 43 -6.94 9.18 -23.14
N SER A 44 -6.44 10.17 -23.87
CA SER A 44 -6.65 11.63 -23.76
C SER A 44 -6.46 12.36 -22.43
N GLN A 45 -5.45 13.24 -22.44
CA GLN A 45 -5.21 14.33 -21.49
C GLN A 45 -6.41 15.27 -21.36
N GLU A 46 -6.90 15.42 -20.14
CA GLU A 46 -7.25 16.70 -19.54
C GLU A 46 -6.67 16.65 -18.12
N LEU A 47 -5.89 17.68 -17.78
CA LEU A 47 -5.45 18.11 -16.45
C LEU A 47 -5.13 17.03 -15.38
N ASP A 48 -3.92 17.01 -14.84
CA ASP A 48 -3.62 17.93 -13.73
C ASP A 48 -2.24 17.72 -13.10
N LYS A 49 -1.61 18.84 -12.81
CA LYS A 49 -0.27 19.01 -12.25
C LYS A 49 -0.32 18.94 -10.72
N SER A 50 -0.88 17.86 -10.16
CA SER A 50 -1.19 17.81 -8.72
C SER A 50 -0.61 16.62 -7.95
N ILE A 51 -0.03 15.61 -8.62
CA ILE A 51 0.36 14.36 -7.93
C ILE A 51 1.76 14.42 -7.26
N LEU A 52 2.65 15.35 -7.65
CA LEU A 52 4.05 15.34 -7.19
C LEU A 52 4.38 16.20 -5.96
N VAL A 53 3.42 16.91 -5.35
CA VAL A 53 3.70 17.80 -4.19
C VAL A 53 3.31 17.19 -2.83
N LYS A 54 2.65 16.03 -2.75
CA LYS A 54 2.08 15.54 -1.48
C LYS A 54 2.78 14.34 -0.82
N LEU A 55 4.07 14.10 -1.07
CA LEU A 55 4.83 13.09 -0.31
C LEU A 55 5.93 13.64 0.62
N SER A 56 6.15 14.96 0.68
CA SER A 56 7.18 15.54 1.56
C SER A 56 6.69 16.77 2.28
N GLN A 57 5.81 16.56 3.28
CA GLN A 57 5.64 17.35 4.51
C GLN A 57 4.24 17.05 5.04
N ASN A 58 4.12 16.17 6.05
CA ASN A 58 3.47 16.59 7.29
C ASN A 58 3.65 15.57 8.41
N LYS A 59 4.47 15.96 9.40
CA LYS A 59 4.30 15.55 10.78
C LYS A 59 3.06 16.26 11.33
N THR A 60 1.87 15.90 10.88
CA THR A 60 0.62 16.11 11.64
C THR A 60 -0.40 15.06 11.27
N ARG A 61 -0.95 14.46 12.33
CA ARG A 61 -2.16 13.65 12.36
C ARG A 61 -3.22 14.23 11.41
N LYS A 62 -3.71 13.45 10.43
CA LYS A 62 -5.01 13.64 9.79
C LYS A 62 -5.54 12.32 9.24
N PRO A 63 -6.84 12.04 9.40
CA PRO A 63 -7.46 10.74 9.16
C PRO A 63 -7.49 10.37 7.67
N ALA A 64 -7.70 9.09 7.41
CA ALA A 64 -7.81 8.45 6.11
C ALA A 64 -8.49 9.36 5.06
N SER A 65 -7.79 9.52 3.94
CA SER A 65 -8.26 10.28 2.79
C SER A 65 -9.62 9.74 2.33
N LYS A 66 -10.64 10.60 2.39
CA LYS A 66 -11.90 10.42 1.67
C LYS A 66 -11.59 10.42 0.17
N ASN A 67 -11.28 9.24 -0.39
CA ASN A 67 -11.57 9.03 -1.80
C ASN A 67 -13.09 9.15 -1.95
N PRO A 68 -13.61 9.85 -2.97
CA PRO A 68 -15.04 9.81 -3.26
C PRO A 68 -15.44 8.34 -3.42
N PRO A 69 -16.55 7.88 -2.82
CA PRO A 69 -17.02 6.53 -3.01
C PRO A 69 -17.21 6.33 -4.51
N ILE A 70 -16.39 5.46 -5.10
CA ILE A 70 -16.79 4.80 -6.34
C ILE A 70 -18.07 4.06 -5.93
N THR A 71 -19.15 4.26 -6.68
CA THR A 71 -20.54 4.02 -6.26
C THR A 71 -20.87 2.56 -5.88
N ASP A 72 -19.88 1.66 -5.93
CA ASP A 72 -19.99 0.23 -5.60
C ASP A 72 -18.90 -0.29 -4.62
N ASP A 73 -18.22 0.58 -3.87
CA ASP A 73 -17.27 0.15 -2.83
C ASP A 73 -18.04 -0.46 -1.63
N THR A 74 -17.83 -1.75 -1.35
CA THR A 74 -18.47 -2.46 -0.24
C THR A 74 -17.48 -2.65 0.90
N LEU A 75 -17.79 -2.09 2.07
CA LEU A 75 -16.98 -2.24 3.28
C LEU A 75 -17.41 -3.50 4.03
N VAL A 76 -16.46 -4.40 4.28
CA VAL A 76 -16.66 -5.59 5.10
C VAL A 76 -15.65 -5.58 6.24
N ILE A 77 -16.13 -5.68 7.46
CA ILE A 77 -15.31 -5.70 8.67
C ILE A 77 -15.18 -7.15 9.14
N TYR A 78 -13.96 -7.60 9.43
CA TYR A 78 -13.70 -8.93 9.97
C TYR A 78 -13.15 -8.83 11.39
N HIS A 79 -13.79 -9.51 12.33
CA HIS A 79 -13.39 -9.56 13.73
C HIS A 79 -13.76 -10.90 14.37
N GLU A 80 -12.80 -11.55 15.01
CA GLU A 80 -12.99 -12.81 15.76
C GLU A 80 -13.75 -13.91 14.97
N GLY A 81 -13.46 -14.05 13.68
CA GLY A 81 -14.10 -15.06 12.83
C GLY A 81 -15.46 -14.66 12.23
N ILE A 82 -15.99 -13.48 12.58
CA ILE A 82 -17.28 -12.98 12.12
C ILE A 82 -17.07 -11.83 11.13
N PHE A 83 -17.88 -11.82 10.07
CA PHE A 83 -17.93 -10.73 9.10
C PHE A 83 -19.09 -9.81 9.42
N TYR A 84 -18.84 -8.51 9.32
CA TYR A 84 -19.80 -7.46 9.57
C TYR A 84 -19.87 -6.49 8.41
N ASP A 85 -21.05 -5.95 8.18
CA ASP A 85 -21.28 -4.84 7.24
C ASP A 85 -20.95 -3.48 7.90
N ASN A 86 -21.10 -2.38 7.17
CA ASN A 86 -20.88 -1.01 7.64
C ASN A 86 -21.70 -0.68 8.91
N ASP A 87 -22.92 -1.21 9.03
CA ASP A 87 -23.79 -1.07 10.21
C ASP A 87 -23.40 -2.01 11.39
N LEU A 88 -22.22 -2.64 11.29
CA LEU A 88 -21.74 -3.69 12.17
C LEU A 88 -22.72 -4.87 12.29
N ALA A 89 -23.58 -5.07 11.30
CA ALA A 89 -24.51 -6.19 11.27
C ALA A 89 -23.78 -7.44 10.76
N PRO A 90 -23.97 -8.62 11.39
CA PRO A 90 -23.32 -9.84 10.91
C PRO A 90 -23.80 -10.16 9.50
N ILE A 91 -22.85 -10.33 8.58
CA ILE A 91 -23.10 -10.61 7.16
C ILE A 91 -22.35 -11.87 6.75
N ASN A 92 -22.93 -12.64 5.82
CA ASN A 92 -22.23 -13.77 5.25
C ASN A 92 -21.35 -13.30 4.08
N PRO A 93 -20.02 -13.55 4.08
CA PRO A 93 -19.13 -13.13 3.00
C PRO A 93 -19.49 -13.73 1.64
N LEU A 94 -20.14 -14.90 1.60
CA LEU A 94 -20.56 -15.57 0.36
C LEU A 94 -21.79 -14.94 -0.30
N SER A 95 -22.59 -14.18 0.44
CA SER A 95 -23.76 -13.48 -0.11
C SER A 95 -23.41 -12.11 -0.68
N ILE A 96 -22.15 -11.66 -0.55
CA ILE A 96 -21.71 -10.33 -0.96
C ILE A 96 -21.38 -10.38 -2.46
N ASN A 97 -22.38 -10.05 -3.28
CA ASN A 97 -22.21 -9.92 -4.72
C ASN A 97 -22.00 -8.45 -5.09
N SER A 98 -20.83 -7.92 -4.75
CA SER A 98 -20.45 -6.55 -5.09
C SER A 98 -19.79 -6.54 -6.46
N SER A 99 -20.41 -5.87 -7.43
CA SER A 99 -19.81 -5.62 -8.76
C SER A 99 -18.59 -4.70 -8.69
N GLY A 100 -18.42 -3.98 -7.57
CA GLY A 100 -17.32 -3.07 -7.30
C GLY A 100 -16.18 -3.66 -6.47
N ARG A 101 -15.43 -2.77 -5.80
CA ARG A 101 -14.31 -3.15 -4.94
C ARG A 101 -14.82 -3.55 -3.56
N ILE A 102 -14.30 -4.63 -3.01
CA ILE A 102 -14.56 -5.02 -1.62
C ILE A 102 -13.40 -4.54 -0.75
N ILE A 103 -13.69 -3.78 0.29
CA ILE A 103 -12.72 -3.34 1.28
C ILE A 103 -12.86 -4.23 2.51
N LEU A 104 -11.91 -5.13 2.72
CA LEU A 104 -11.84 -5.99 3.90
C LEU A 104 -11.06 -5.30 5.01
N ALA A 105 -11.76 -4.79 6.01
CA ALA A 105 -11.17 -4.18 7.19
C ALA A 105 -10.90 -5.23 8.27
N ILE A 106 -9.63 -5.44 8.61
CA ILE A 106 -9.18 -6.43 9.61
C ILE A 106 -8.64 -5.75 10.87
N SER A 107 -8.75 -6.39 12.03
CA SER A 107 -8.10 -5.91 13.25
C SER A 107 -6.56 -5.95 13.10
N PRO A 108 -5.84 -4.94 13.62
CA PRO A 108 -4.38 -4.92 13.55
C PRO A 108 -3.71 -6.07 14.34
N ASP A 109 -4.42 -6.60 15.33
CA ASP A 109 -3.95 -7.72 16.17
C ASP A 109 -4.25 -9.11 15.56
N THR A 110 -4.88 -9.15 14.38
CA THR A 110 -5.23 -10.41 13.69
C THR A 110 -3.97 -11.08 13.14
N GLU A 111 -3.87 -12.41 13.31
CA GLU A 111 -2.77 -13.16 12.71
C GLU A 111 -2.82 -13.12 11.18
N MET A 112 -1.65 -13.14 10.53
CA MET A 112 -1.56 -13.10 9.07
C MET A 112 -2.24 -14.33 8.41
N ALA A 113 -2.15 -15.50 9.05
CA ALA A 113 -2.79 -16.73 8.57
C ALA A 113 -4.32 -16.62 8.59
N GLU A 114 -4.86 -15.99 9.63
CA GLU A 114 -6.30 -15.73 9.76
C GLU A 114 -6.76 -14.68 8.76
N THR A 115 -5.97 -13.61 8.57
CA THR A 115 -6.21 -12.60 7.53
C THR A 115 -6.31 -13.21 6.14
N LEU A 116 -5.39 -14.12 5.79
CA LEU A 116 -5.40 -14.81 4.51
C LEU A 116 -6.63 -15.73 4.38
N SER A 117 -6.99 -16.42 5.46
CA SER A 117 -8.18 -17.26 5.52
C SER A 117 -9.47 -16.47 5.32
N ALA A 118 -9.57 -15.28 5.93
CA ALA A 118 -10.68 -14.36 5.74
C ALA A 118 -10.76 -13.85 4.30
N ARG A 119 -9.61 -13.49 3.69
CA ARG A 119 -9.54 -13.10 2.27
C ARG A 119 -10.01 -14.22 1.34
N MET A 120 -9.64 -15.47 1.59
CA MET A 120 -10.05 -16.62 0.77
C MET A 120 -11.56 -16.88 0.80
N ARG A 121 -12.32 -16.31 1.75
CA ARG A 121 -13.78 -16.39 1.75
C ARG A 121 -14.44 -15.56 0.65
N PHE A 122 -13.71 -14.63 0.05
CA PHE A 122 -14.18 -13.81 -1.06
C PHE A 122 -13.61 -14.33 -2.38
N ASP A 123 -14.48 -14.54 -3.36
CA ASP A 123 -14.10 -14.94 -4.72
C ASP A 123 -13.76 -13.73 -5.62
N SER A 124 -13.86 -12.50 -5.08
CA SER A 124 -13.68 -11.28 -5.85
C SER A 124 -12.19 -10.93 -6.03
N GLN A 125 -11.82 -10.65 -7.28
CA GLN A 125 -10.44 -10.28 -7.65
C GLN A 125 -10.06 -8.86 -7.20
N ASN A 126 -11.03 -8.04 -6.80
CA ASN A 126 -10.86 -6.64 -6.42
C ASN A 126 -11.09 -6.42 -4.92
N LEU A 127 -10.42 -7.23 -4.11
CA LEU A 127 -10.41 -7.14 -2.65
C LEU A 127 -9.21 -6.30 -2.18
N VAL A 128 -9.47 -5.21 -1.46
CA VAL A 128 -8.45 -4.41 -0.80
C VAL A 128 -8.50 -4.67 0.70
N ILE A 129 -7.39 -5.07 1.30
CA ILE A 129 -7.28 -5.23 2.74
C ILE A 129 -6.90 -3.88 3.36
N SER A 130 -7.67 -3.45 4.36
CA SER A 130 -7.40 -2.26 5.17
C SER A 130 -7.31 -2.65 6.65
N MET A 131 -6.56 -1.89 7.43
CA MET A 131 -6.54 -2.07 8.88
C MET A 131 -7.65 -1.27 9.54
N LEU A 132 -8.30 -1.87 10.55
CA LEU A 132 -9.22 -1.16 11.44
C LEU A 132 -8.45 -0.15 12.28
N ASN A 133 -9.05 1.04 12.43
CA ASN A 133 -8.54 2.06 13.34
C ASN A 133 -9.13 1.87 14.75
N GLN A 134 -8.61 2.61 15.73
CA GLN A 134 -9.11 2.52 17.12
C GLN A 134 -10.57 2.96 17.26
N GLU A 135 -11.08 3.85 16.41
CA GLU A 135 -12.46 4.31 16.47
C GLU A 135 -13.45 3.17 16.14
N TRP A 136 -13.16 2.42 15.07
CA TRP A 136 -13.94 1.25 14.67
C TRP A 136 -13.84 0.10 15.68
N LEU A 137 -12.64 -0.17 16.23
CA LEU A 137 -12.46 -1.15 17.31
C LEU A 137 -13.32 -0.80 18.54
N THR A 138 -13.36 0.49 18.90
CA THR A 138 -14.16 0.96 20.04
C THR A 138 -15.67 0.87 19.76
N ALA A 139 -16.10 1.13 18.52
CA ALA A 139 -17.50 1.00 18.12
C ALA A 139 -17.96 -0.47 18.15
N LEU A 140 -17.14 -1.37 17.63
CA LEU A 140 -17.40 -2.81 17.63
C LEU A 140 -17.46 -3.37 19.06
N ASN A 141 -16.51 -3.00 19.91
CA ASN A 141 -16.50 -3.44 21.31
C ASN A 141 -17.74 -2.94 22.07
N ARG A 142 -18.17 -1.68 21.83
CA ARG A 142 -19.42 -1.15 22.43
C ARG A 142 -20.66 -1.92 22.01
N LYS A 143 -20.74 -2.39 20.77
CA LYS A 143 -21.87 -3.20 20.29
C LYS A 143 -21.86 -4.59 20.92
N ASN A 144 -20.71 -5.27 20.95
CA ASN A 144 -20.56 -6.59 21.58
C ASN A 144 -20.84 -6.58 23.08
N VAL A 145 -20.52 -5.49 23.80
CA VAL A 145 -20.84 -5.32 25.23
C VAL A 145 -22.35 -5.11 25.47
N LYS A 146 -23.08 -4.58 24.49
CA LYS A 146 -24.52 -4.30 24.61
C LYS A 146 -25.40 -5.51 24.29
N GLU A 147 -24.84 -6.53 23.64
CA GLU A 147 -25.51 -7.79 23.31
C GLU A 147 -25.20 -8.93 24.31
N LYS A 148 -24.37 -8.68 25.35
CA LYS A 148 -24.20 -9.56 26.52
C LYS A 148 -25.07 -9.10 27.69
#